data_AF-A0A7C5ZJD2-F1
#
_entry.id   AF-A0A7C5ZJD2-F1
#
_cell.length_a   1.000
_cell.length_b   1.000
_cell.length_c   1.000
_cell.angle_alpha   90.00
_cell.angle_beta   90.00
_cell.angle_gamma   90.00
#
_symmetry.space_group_name_H-M   'P 1'
#
loop_
_entity.id
_entity.type
_entity.pdbx_description
1 polymer ?
#
loop_
_entity_poly.entity_id
_entity_poly.type
_entity_poly.pdbx_seq_one_letter_code
_entity_poly.pdbx_strand_id
1 'polypeptide(L)'
;MCLDYRELHEDALVIDTHNDTIVAHIRRGNRSLEQGDSGRDRRHAGLIAFTRGHEEPRPGADFIQIDFPQMRAGGIDAGFFAVDVTLAFQRHLPYALDGIGYLLRDLATSAAAAAIVRSTDDLLAAREAGRVGIVL
;
A
#
# COMPACT_ATOMS: atom_id res chain seq x y z
N MET A 1 20.84 2.43 31.25
CA MET A 1 20.90 3.03 29.91
C MET A 1 19.47 3.30 29.48
N CYS A 2 19.16 4.51 29.01
CA CYS A 2 17.86 4.80 28.38
C CYS A 2 18.01 4.40 26.92
N LEU A 3 17.24 3.41 26.46
CA LEU A 3 17.24 2.99 25.06
C LEU A 3 16.75 4.15 24.18
N ASP A 4 17.47 4.48 23.10
CA ASP A 4 16.96 5.41 22.09
C ASP A 4 15.80 4.73 21.35
N TYR A 5 14.69 5.46 21.15
CA TYR A 5 13.55 4.93 20.42
C TYR A 5 13.93 4.56 18.97
N ARG A 6 14.93 5.24 18.40
CA ARG A 6 15.42 4.95 17.04
C ARG A 6 16.14 3.61 16.98
N GLU A 7 17.01 3.34 17.94
CA GLU A 7 17.74 2.07 18.06
C GLU A 7 16.75 0.91 18.21
N LEU A 8 15.73 1.06 19.06
CA LEU A 8 14.66 0.07 19.17
C LEU A 8 13.92 -0.13 17.84
N HIS A 9 13.61 0.96 17.14
CA HIS A 9 12.82 0.94 15.91
C HIS A 9 13.58 0.31 14.75
N GLU A 10 14.89 0.55 14.64
CA GLU A 10 15.76 -0.04 13.62
C GLU A 10 15.98 -1.55 13.85
N ASP A 11 16.07 -1.97 15.12
CA ASP A 11 16.25 -3.39 15.48
C ASP A 11 14.95 -4.19 15.35
N ALA A 12 13.79 -3.58 15.60
CA ALA A 12 12.49 -4.23 15.54
C ALA A 12 12.06 -4.62 14.13
N LEU A 13 11.21 -5.63 14.04
CA LEU A 13 10.42 -5.93 12.84
C LEU A 13 9.06 -5.23 12.98
N VAL A 14 8.82 -4.19 12.20
CA VAL A 14 7.61 -3.35 12.30
C VAL A 14 6.60 -3.78 11.25
N ILE A 15 5.46 -4.27 11.72
CA ILE A 15 4.38 -4.78 10.86
C ILE A 15 3.11 -4.00 11.16
N ASP A 16 2.59 -3.32 10.15
CA ASP A 16 1.25 -2.75 10.19
C ASP A 16 0.22 -3.82 9.81
N THR A 17 -0.67 -4.15 10.73
CA THR A 17 -1.63 -5.25 10.56
C THR A 17 -2.87 -4.87 9.76
N HIS A 18 -3.06 -3.59 9.41
CA HIS A 18 -4.19 -3.19 8.56
C HIS A 18 -4.02 -1.77 7.98
N ASN A 19 -3.90 -1.65 6.67
CA ASN A 19 -4.03 -0.36 5.99
C ASN A 19 -4.88 -0.42 4.72
N ASP A 20 -5.58 0.69 4.46
CA ASP A 20 -6.41 0.92 3.27
C ASP A 20 -5.62 1.53 2.11
N THR A 21 -4.29 1.34 2.07
CA THR A 21 -3.38 2.03 1.13
C THR A 21 -3.78 1.81 -0.32
N ILE A 22 -4.18 0.58 -0.69
CA ILE A 22 -4.63 0.27 -2.04
C ILE A 22 -5.81 1.17 -2.44
N VAL A 23 -6.85 1.23 -1.61
CA VAL A 23 -8.06 2.02 -1.88
C VAL A 23 -7.74 3.51 -1.88
N ALA A 24 -6.91 3.98 -0.93
CA ALA A 24 -6.48 5.38 -0.87
C ALA A 24 -5.78 5.81 -2.17
N HIS A 25 -4.85 4.99 -2.68
CA HIS A 25 -4.10 5.29 -3.90
C HIS A 25 -4.97 5.26 -5.17
N ILE A 26 -5.91 4.30 -5.28
CA ILE A 26 -6.91 4.27 -6.36
C ILE A 26 -7.76 5.55 -6.34
N ARG A 27 -8.24 5.95 -5.17
CA ARG A 27 -9.06 7.16 -4.99
C ARG A 27 -8.29 8.45 -5.31
N ARG A 28 -6.96 8.44 -5.23
CA ARG A 28 -6.06 9.52 -5.70
C ARG A 28 -5.73 9.43 -7.19
N GLY A 29 -6.56 8.72 -7.95
CA GLY A 29 -6.41 8.59 -9.40
C GLY A 29 -5.31 7.61 -9.77
N ASN A 30 -5.18 6.52 -9.00
CA ASN A 30 -4.23 5.42 -9.19
C ASN A 30 -2.78 5.90 -9.11
N ARG A 31 -2.51 6.68 -8.06
CA ARG A 31 -1.15 7.09 -7.72
C ARG A 31 -0.33 5.86 -7.38
N SER A 32 0.85 5.65 -7.94
CA SER A 32 1.68 4.46 -7.65
C SER A 32 2.06 4.38 -6.17
N LEU A 33 2.20 3.17 -5.61
CA LEU A 33 2.73 2.98 -4.26
C LEU A 33 4.25 3.15 -4.22
N GLU A 34 4.96 2.95 -5.33
CA GLU A 34 6.41 3.17 -5.39
C GLU A 34 6.76 4.58 -5.91
N GLN A 35 6.13 4.97 -7.02
CA GLN A 35 6.53 6.15 -7.79
C GLN A 35 5.70 7.39 -7.47
N GLY A 36 4.67 7.26 -6.62
CA GLY A 36 3.74 8.35 -6.35
C GLY A 36 3.09 8.88 -7.63
N ASP A 37 3.08 10.21 -7.79
CA ASP A 37 2.40 10.87 -8.92
C ASP A 37 3.08 10.61 -10.28
N SER A 38 4.36 10.27 -10.31
CA SER A 38 5.07 10.00 -11.57
C SER A 38 4.69 8.66 -12.20
N GLY A 39 4.26 7.70 -11.37
CA GLY A 39 3.71 6.41 -11.80
C GLY A 39 2.19 6.43 -12.01
N ARG A 40 1.56 7.60 -11.98
CA ARG A 40 0.12 7.73 -12.14
C ARG A 40 -0.31 7.34 -13.55
N ASP A 41 -1.12 6.30 -13.66
CA ASP A 41 -1.70 5.92 -14.95
C ASP A 41 -2.93 6.76 -15.31
N ARG A 42 -3.23 6.87 -16.61
CA ARG A 42 -4.44 7.50 -17.14
C ARG A 42 -5.67 6.84 -16.52
N ARG A 43 -6.26 7.49 -15.50
CA ARG A 43 -7.53 7.18 -14.82
C ARG A 43 -7.99 5.73 -15.03
N HIS A 44 -7.42 4.78 -14.28
CA HIS A 44 -8.02 3.45 -14.12
C HIS A 44 -9.44 3.65 -13.59
N ALA A 45 -10.42 3.31 -14.44
CA ALA A 45 -11.84 3.39 -14.15
C ALA A 45 -12.31 2.05 -13.61
N GLY A 46 -11.78 1.68 -12.44
CA GLY A 46 -12.12 0.46 -11.71
C GLY A 46 -13.41 0.59 -10.88
N LEU A 47 -13.88 -0.53 -10.33
CA LEU A 47 -15.02 -0.61 -9.42
C LEU A 47 -14.82 0.21 -8.15
N ILE A 48 -13.61 0.23 -7.60
CA ILE A 48 -13.25 1.02 -6.42
C ILE A 48 -13.39 2.51 -6.74
N ALA A 49 -12.80 2.96 -7.86
CA ALA A 49 -12.90 4.35 -8.30
C ALA A 49 -14.36 4.75 -8.60
N PHE A 50 -15.14 3.86 -9.22
CA PHE A 50 -16.56 4.11 -9.51
C PHE A 50 -17.42 4.23 -8.25
N THR A 51 -17.21 3.36 -7.26
CA THR A 51 -18.06 3.30 -6.05
C THR A 51 -17.66 4.30 -4.97
N ARG A 52 -16.37 4.55 -4.79
CA ARG A 52 -15.87 5.46 -3.73
C ARG A 52 -15.53 6.86 -4.26
N GLY A 53 -15.58 7.06 -5.58
CA GLY A 53 -15.21 8.30 -6.25
C GLY A 53 -13.71 8.60 -6.20
N HIS A 54 -13.27 9.52 -7.06
CA HIS A 54 -11.95 10.11 -6.91
C HIS A 54 -11.98 11.17 -5.83
N GLU A 55 -11.02 11.11 -4.90
CA GLU A 55 -10.73 12.25 -4.05
C GLU A 55 -9.77 13.14 -4.83
N GLU A 56 -10.31 14.14 -5.53
CA GLU A 56 -9.47 15.20 -6.10
C GLU A 56 -8.66 15.87 -4.98
N PRO A 57 -7.44 16.36 -5.26
CA PRO A 57 -6.76 17.26 -4.34
C PRO A 57 -7.59 18.55 -4.25
N ARG A 58 -8.51 18.58 -3.28
CA ARG A 58 -9.23 19.78 -2.86
C ARG A 58 -8.50 20.36 -1.64
N PRO A 59 -8.56 21.68 -1.41
CA PRO A 59 -8.14 22.24 -0.12
C PRO A 59 -8.84 21.49 1.02
N GLY A 60 -8.07 20.83 1.89
CA GLY A 60 -8.59 20.01 3.00
C GLY A 60 -8.79 18.52 2.70
N ALA A 61 -8.41 18.01 1.52
CA ALA A 61 -8.33 16.57 1.29
C ALA A 61 -7.14 15.98 2.08
N ASP A 62 -7.36 14.85 2.76
CA ASP A 62 -6.32 14.21 3.57
C ASP A 62 -5.14 13.77 2.70
N PHE A 63 -3.93 13.99 3.22
CA PHE A 63 -2.71 13.50 2.58
C PHE A 63 -2.73 11.98 2.47
N ILE A 64 -2.08 11.43 1.44
CA ILE A 64 -1.75 10.00 1.47
C ILE A 64 -0.88 9.78 2.71
N GLN A 65 -1.33 8.87 3.56
CA GLN A 65 -0.66 8.57 4.81
C GLN A 65 0.61 7.77 4.58
N ILE A 66 0.59 6.87 3.60
CA ILE A 66 1.66 5.89 3.40
C ILE A 66 1.76 5.46 1.93
N ASP A 67 3.00 5.32 1.46
CA ASP A 67 3.44 4.69 0.21
C ASP A 67 4.75 3.92 0.49
N PHE A 68 5.29 3.16 -0.45
CA PHE A 68 6.50 2.36 -0.18
C PHE A 68 7.73 3.20 0.19
N PRO A 69 8.01 4.36 -0.47
CA PRO A 69 9.02 5.29 0.02
C PRO A 69 8.80 5.74 1.46
N GLN A 70 7.57 6.10 1.84
CA GLN A 70 7.23 6.49 3.22
C GLN A 70 7.37 5.33 4.20
N MET A 71 7.01 4.10 3.83
CA MET A 71 7.24 2.90 4.65
C MET A 71 8.72 2.69 4.94
N ARG A 72 9.57 2.77 3.91
CA ARG A 72 11.03 2.64 4.07
C ARG A 72 11.60 3.75 4.94
N ALA A 73 11.20 5.00 4.71
CA ALA A 73 11.65 6.14 5.52
C ALA A 73 11.14 6.08 6.97
N GLY A 74 9.95 5.51 7.19
CA GLY A 74 9.33 5.33 8.49
C GLY A 74 9.73 4.03 9.21
N GLY A 75 10.58 3.19 8.61
CA GLY A 75 10.98 1.89 9.17
C GLY A 75 9.80 0.92 9.38
N ILE A 76 8.86 0.88 8.43
CA ILE A 76 7.78 -0.11 8.40
C ILE A 76 8.20 -1.21 7.42
N ASP A 77 8.52 -2.39 7.95
CA ASP A 77 9.02 -3.51 7.15
C ASP A 77 7.91 -4.17 6.33
N ALA A 78 6.70 -4.26 6.87
CA ALA A 78 5.58 -4.87 6.18
C ALA A 78 4.22 -4.30 6.56
N GLY A 79 3.25 -4.51 5.66
CA GLY A 79 1.86 -4.13 5.86
C GLY A 79 0.89 -5.21 5.40
N PHE A 80 -0.27 -5.28 6.05
CA PHE A 80 -1.45 -5.97 5.54
C PHE A 80 -2.25 -4.97 4.70
N PHE A 81 -2.12 -5.12 3.39
CA PHE A 81 -2.72 -4.22 2.41
C PHE A 81 -4.15 -4.66 2.13
N ALA A 82 -5.06 -4.15 2.96
CA ALA A 82 -6.44 -4.57 2.94
C ALA A 82 -7.21 -3.96 1.75
N VAL A 83 -8.18 -4.72 1.26
CA VAL A 83 -9.25 -4.21 0.40
C VAL A 83 -10.57 -4.42 1.13
N ASP A 84 -10.98 -3.43 1.93
CA ASP A 84 -12.26 -3.48 2.64
C ASP A 84 -13.45 -3.38 1.66
N VAL A 85 -14.17 -4.51 1.55
CA VAL A 85 -15.33 -4.68 0.67
C VAL A 85 -16.65 -4.26 1.32
N THR A 86 -16.66 -3.69 2.54
CA THR A 86 -17.89 -3.33 3.26
C THR A 86 -18.84 -2.45 2.44
N LEU A 87 -18.29 -1.50 1.67
CA LEU A 87 -19.08 -0.60 0.80
C LEU A 87 -19.38 -1.17 -0.60
N ALA A 88 -18.90 -2.37 -0.92
CA ALA A 88 -19.03 -3.00 -2.22
C ALA A 88 -20.29 -3.89 -2.34
N PHE A 89 -21.44 -3.39 -1.88
CA PHE A 89 -22.70 -4.14 -1.82
C PHE A 89 -23.03 -4.80 -3.17
N GLN A 90 -23.31 -6.11 -3.15
CA GLN A 90 -23.55 -6.97 -4.33
C GLN A 90 -22.39 -7.04 -5.35
N ARG A 91 -21.21 -6.49 -5.02
CA ARG A 91 -20.03 -6.41 -5.92
C ARG A 91 -18.71 -6.68 -5.19
N HIS A 92 -18.75 -7.41 -4.07
CA HIS A 92 -17.58 -7.67 -3.20
C HIS A 92 -16.40 -8.29 -3.96
N LEU A 93 -16.63 -9.37 -4.70
CA LEU A 93 -15.58 -10.06 -5.45
C LEU A 93 -14.92 -9.16 -6.50
N PRO A 94 -15.66 -8.55 -7.45
CA PRO A 94 -15.01 -7.73 -8.47
C PRO A 94 -14.42 -6.43 -7.89
N TYR A 95 -14.89 -5.94 -6.74
CA TYR A 95 -14.25 -4.85 -6.00
C TYR A 95 -12.89 -5.27 -5.41
N ALA A 96 -12.83 -6.45 -4.77
CA ALA A 96 -11.58 -6.99 -4.24
C ALA A 96 -10.55 -7.24 -5.35
N LEU A 97 -10.98 -7.83 -6.46
CA LEU A 97 -10.12 -8.07 -7.63
C LEU A 97 -9.62 -6.79 -8.28
N ASP A 98 -10.44 -5.72 -8.28
CA ASP A 98 -10.01 -4.41 -8.77
C ASP A 98 -8.87 -3.84 -7.93
N GLY A 99 -8.98 -3.90 -6.60
CA GLY A 99 -7.95 -3.44 -5.67
C GLY A 99 -6.66 -4.25 -5.77
N ILE A 100 -6.76 -5.57 -5.65
CA ILE A 100 -5.60 -6.46 -5.74
C ILE A 100 -4.96 -6.36 -7.13
N GLY A 101 -5.77 -6.32 -8.19
CA GLY A 101 -5.28 -6.19 -9.57
C GLY A 101 -4.52 -4.89 -9.81
N TYR A 102 -5.00 -3.78 -9.24
CA TYR A 102 -4.28 -2.50 -9.25
C TYR A 102 -2.91 -2.64 -8.58
N LEU A 103 -2.82 -3.20 -7.37
CA LEU A 103 -1.56 -3.37 -6.65
C LEU A 103 -0.58 -4.26 -7.43
N LEU A 104 -1.02 -5.42 -7.90
CA LEU A 104 -0.17 -6.35 -8.65
C LEU A 104 0.38 -5.71 -9.93
N ARG A 105 -0.44 -4.90 -10.60
CA ARG A 105 0.00 -4.14 -11.77
C ARG A 105 1.03 -3.07 -11.40
N ASP A 106 0.80 -2.32 -10.33
CA ASP A 106 1.75 -1.30 -9.86
C ASP A 106 3.11 -1.94 -9.55
N LEU A 107 3.13 -3.07 -8.82
CA LEU A 107 4.35 -3.83 -8.55
C LEU A 107 5.07 -4.27 -9.84
N ALA A 108 4.32 -4.77 -10.83
CA ALA A 108 4.90 -5.26 -12.08
C ALA A 108 5.47 -4.14 -12.98
N THR A 109 5.02 -2.90 -12.81
CA THR A 109 5.35 -1.78 -13.73
C THR A 109 6.24 -0.73 -13.10
N SER A 110 6.29 -0.65 -11.77
CA SER A 110 7.00 0.42 -11.06
C SER A 110 8.45 0.08 -10.67
N ALA A 111 8.88 -1.17 -10.88
CA ALA A 111 10.12 -1.71 -10.32
C ALA A 111 10.20 -1.54 -8.78
N ALA A 112 9.05 -1.68 -8.10
CA ALA A 112 8.93 -1.50 -6.65
C ALA A 112 9.94 -2.35 -5.86
N ALA A 113 10.56 -1.73 -4.85
CA ALA A 113 11.33 -2.44 -3.84
C ALA A 113 10.36 -3.04 -2.79
N ALA A 114 9.52 -3.97 -3.24
CA ALA A 114 8.51 -4.62 -2.43
C ALA A 114 8.35 -6.10 -2.84
N ALA A 115 7.83 -6.93 -1.93
CA ALA A 115 7.60 -8.34 -2.15
C ALA A 115 6.28 -8.79 -1.52
N ILE A 116 5.52 -9.65 -2.22
CA ILE A 116 4.38 -10.34 -1.62
C ILE A 116 4.91 -11.42 -0.69
N VAL A 117 4.51 -11.37 0.58
CA VAL A 117 4.96 -12.30 1.61
C VAL A 117 3.79 -13.19 2.04
N ARG A 118 4.04 -14.49 2.21
CA ARG A 118 3.01 -15.48 2.60
C ARG A 118 3.39 -16.26 3.87
N SER A 119 4.58 -16.00 4.37
CA SER A 119 5.17 -16.68 5.52
C SER A 119 6.11 -15.73 6.25
N THR A 120 6.48 -16.11 7.47
CA THR A 120 7.52 -15.41 8.24
C THR A 120 8.86 -15.43 7.52
N ASP A 121 9.19 -16.52 6.82
CA ASP A 121 10.46 -16.63 6.08
C ASP A 121 10.51 -15.63 4.91
N ASP A 122 9.40 -15.47 4.17
CA ASP A 122 9.30 -14.45 3.12
C ASP A 122 9.47 -13.03 3.68
N LEU A 123 8.91 -12.78 4.87
CA LEU A 123 8.99 -11.49 5.54
C LEU A 123 10.43 -11.16 5.97
N LEU A 124 11.13 -12.13 6.58
CA LEU A 124 12.52 -11.96 6.97
C LEU A 124 13.42 -11.74 5.74
N ALA A 125 13.20 -12.51 4.67
CA ALA A 125 13.92 -12.33 3.40
C ALA A 125 13.64 -10.98 2.74
N ALA A 126 12.40 -10.47 2.82
CA ALA A 126 12.06 -9.15 2.32
C ALA A 126 12.79 -8.04 3.10
N ARG A 127 12.80 -8.12 4.43
CA ARG A 127 13.54 -7.17 5.31
C ARG A 127 15.03 -7.17 4.99
N GLU A 128 15.66 -8.34 4.90
CA GLU A 128 17.08 -8.47 4.56
C GLU A 128 17.40 -7.87 3.18
N ALA A 129 16.49 -8.00 2.21
CA ALA A 129 16.62 -7.42 0.88
C ALA A 129 16.26 -5.91 0.81
N GLY A 130 15.90 -5.28 1.94
CA GLY A 130 15.45 -3.88 1.99
C GLY A 130 14.14 -3.63 1.23
N ARG A 131 13.29 -4.64 1.11
CA ARG A 131 11.99 -4.59 0.42
C ARG A 131 10.85 -4.50 1.41
N VAL A 132 9.82 -3.73 1.05
CA VAL A 132 8.56 -3.70 1.79
C VAL A 132 7.83 -5.04 1.63
N GLY A 133 7.47 -5.68 2.73
CA GLY A 133 6.62 -6.87 2.75
C GLY A 133 5.15 -6.53 2.58
N ILE A 134 4.47 -7.24 1.69
CA ILE A 134 3.05 -7.06 1.37
C ILE A 134 2.30 -8.33 1.72
N VAL A 135 1.43 -8.25 2.72
CA VAL A 135 0.43 -9.29 3.03
C VAL A 135 -0.91 -8.88 2.42
N LEU A 136 -1.61 -9.83 1.80
CA LEU A 136 -2.92 -9.65 1.16
C LEU A 136 -4.00 -10.51 1.84
#